data_AF-A0A9D9LDX6-F1
#
_entry.id   AF-A0A9D9LDX6-F1
#
_cell.length_a   1.000
_cell.length_b   1.000
_cell.length_c   1.000
_cell.angle_alpha   90.00
_cell.angle_beta   90.00
_cell.angle_gamma   90.00
#
_symmetry.space_group_name_H-M   'P 1'
#
loop_
_entity.id
_entity.type
_entity.pdbx_description
1 polymer ?
#
loop_
_entity_poly.entity_id
_entity_poly.type
_entity_poly.pdbx_seq_one_letter_code
_entity_poly.pdbx_strand_id
1 'polypeptide(L)'
;FRTNLGTAMRATGDNAQMIRALGADDRRMVILGLALANGLVALSGAILAQYQGFADVQMGIGMVVWGLASVIIGEALVGTRQLGFAITGAVMGSVLFRLLVAVALRWGLNPNDLKLITAAFVFVALILPQLLRQIPEWRRRLARA
;
A
#
# COMPACT_ATOMS: atom_id res chain seq x y z
N PHE A 1 -13.36 13.21 -11.77
CA PHE A 1 -13.76 12.04 -12.59
C PHE A 1 -14.79 12.50 -13.62
N ARG A 2 -14.76 11.98 -14.86
CA ARG A 2 -15.63 12.48 -15.95
C ARG A 2 -16.45 11.39 -16.66
N THR A 3 -16.35 10.12 -16.24
CA THR A 3 -17.11 9.02 -16.85
C THR A 3 -18.30 8.63 -15.98
N ASN A 4 -19.44 8.37 -16.63
CA ASN A 4 -20.65 7.88 -15.97
C ASN A 4 -20.38 6.57 -15.23
N LEU A 5 -19.58 5.69 -15.84
CA LEU A 5 -19.24 4.38 -15.30
C LEU A 5 -18.37 4.46 -14.03
N GLY A 6 -17.41 5.38 -13.97
CA GLY A 6 -16.56 5.58 -12.78
C GLY A 6 -17.30 6.24 -11.62
N THR A 7 -18.18 7.20 -11.92
CA THR A 7 -19.03 7.86 -10.91
C THR A 7 -20.04 6.88 -10.32
N ALA A 8 -20.65 6.08 -11.19
CA ALA A 8 -21.56 5.03 -10.79
C ALA A 8 -20.83 3.97 -9.93
N MET A 9 -19.63 3.49 -10.32
CA MET A 9 -18.87 2.52 -9.51
C MET A 9 -18.55 3.04 -8.10
N ARG A 10 -18.18 4.32 -7.97
CA ARG A 10 -17.93 4.92 -6.65
C ARG A 10 -19.22 5.03 -5.82
N ALA A 11 -20.32 5.46 -6.44
CA ALA A 11 -21.61 5.53 -5.79
C ALA A 11 -22.16 4.15 -5.38
N THR A 12 -21.82 3.07 -6.11
CA THR A 12 -22.12 1.69 -5.69
C THR A 12 -21.36 1.32 -4.41
N GLY A 13 -20.12 1.78 -4.27
CA GLY A 13 -19.32 1.60 -3.06
C GLY A 13 -19.86 2.37 -1.85
N ASP A 14 -20.39 3.58 -2.08
CA ASP A 14 -20.96 4.41 -1.02
C ASP A 14 -22.37 3.92 -0.60
N ASN A 15 -23.24 3.60 -1.57
CA ASN A 15 -24.58 3.08 -1.29
C ASN A 15 -25.14 2.23 -2.45
N ALA A 16 -25.06 0.91 -2.31
CA ALA A 16 -25.58 -0.04 -3.30
C ALA A 16 -27.11 0.03 -3.47
N GLN A 17 -27.86 0.36 -2.42
CA GLN A 17 -29.33 0.45 -2.49
C GLN A 17 -29.78 1.63 -3.35
N MET A 18 -29.10 2.78 -3.24
CA MET A 18 -29.39 3.97 -4.05
C MET A 18 -29.15 3.71 -5.54
N ILE A 19 -28.06 3.02 -5.90
CA ILE A 19 -27.72 2.72 -7.30
C ILE A 19 -28.70 1.74 -7.93
N ARG A 20 -29.17 0.75 -7.16
CA ARG A 20 -30.25 -0.16 -7.58
C ARG A 20 -31.55 0.60 -7.85
N ALA A 21 -31.91 1.56 -6.99
CA ALA A 21 -33.10 2.39 -7.18
C ALA A 21 -32.98 3.34 -8.40
N LEU A 22 -31.75 3.75 -8.76
CA LEU A 22 -31.45 4.54 -9.96
C LEU A 22 -31.42 3.70 -11.26
N GLY A 23 -31.73 2.40 -11.21
CA GLY A 23 -31.77 1.51 -12.37
C GLY A 23 -30.41 1.01 -12.84
N ALA A 24 -29.35 1.21 -12.07
CA ALA A 24 -28.01 0.71 -12.36
C ALA A 24 -27.72 -0.61 -11.61
N ASP A 25 -27.07 -1.53 -12.30
CA ASP A 25 -26.84 -2.91 -11.86
C ASP A 25 -25.58 -2.99 -10.97
N ASP A 26 -25.77 -2.83 -9.65
CA ASP A 26 -24.71 -2.80 -8.64
C ASP A 26 -23.82 -4.05 -8.69
N ARG A 27 -24.42 -5.22 -8.96
CA ARG A 27 -23.71 -6.50 -9.01
C ARG A 27 -22.67 -6.53 -10.13
N ARG A 28 -23.00 -5.96 -11.29
CA ARG A 28 -22.05 -5.85 -12.43
C ARG A 28 -20.90 -4.90 -12.09
N MET A 29 -21.18 -3.84 -11.34
CA MET A 29 -20.18 -2.83 -10.95
C MET A 29 -19.20 -3.39 -9.92
N VAL A 30 -19.69 -4.18 -8.95
CA VAL A 30 -18.83 -4.92 -8.02
C VAL A 30 -17.99 -5.97 -8.75
N ILE A 31 -18.58 -6.76 -9.65
CA ILE A 31 -17.85 -7.76 -10.43
C ILE A 31 -16.77 -7.11 -11.29
N LEU A 32 -17.07 -5.99 -11.96
CA LEU A 32 -16.09 -5.23 -12.74
C LEU A 32 -14.93 -4.75 -11.88
N GLY A 33 -15.21 -4.16 -10.72
CA GLY A 33 -14.18 -3.69 -9.80
C GLY A 33 -13.30 -4.85 -9.29
N LEU A 34 -13.92 -5.96 -8.90
CA LEU A 34 -13.23 -7.15 -8.41
C LEU A 34 -12.40 -7.83 -9.51
N ALA A 35 -12.94 -7.96 -10.72
CA ALA A 35 -12.23 -8.53 -11.86
C ALA A 35 -11.02 -7.68 -12.25
N LEU A 36 -11.15 -6.35 -12.24
CA LEU A 36 -10.05 -5.44 -12.56
C LEU A 36 -8.96 -5.48 -11.49
N ALA A 37 -9.34 -5.49 -10.20
CA ALA A 37 -8.38 -5.63 -9.10
C ALA A 37 -7.62 -6.96 -9.16
N ASN A 38 -8.33 -8.08 -9.32
CA ASN A 38 -7.70 -9.40 -9.42
C ASN A 38 -6.86 -9.54 -10.69
N GLY A 39 -7.28 -8.94 -11.80
CA GLY A 39 -6.50 -8.90 -13.04
C GLY A 39 -5.14 -8.22 -12.86
N LEU A 40 -5.10 -7.07 -12.15
CA LEU A 40 -3.86 -6.37 -11.84
C LEU A 40 -2.95 -7.18 -10.90
N VAL A 41 -3.52 -7.85 -9.90
CA VAL A 41 -2.78 -8.72 -8.98
C VAL A 41 -2.19 -9.92 -9.72
N ALA A 42 -2.98 -10.59 -10.56
CA ALA A 42 -2.54 -11.72 -11.36
C ALA A 42 -1.43 -11.33 -12.35
N LEU A 43 -1.59 -10.19 -13.04
CA LEU A 43 -0.56 -9.66 -13.95
C LEU A 43 0.75 -9.38 -13.21
N SER A 44 0.68 -8.73 -12.05
CA SER A 44 1.86 -8.42 -11.23
C SER A 44 2.55 -9.69 -10.73
N GLY A 45 1.76 -10.70 -10.31
CA GLY A 45 2.26 -12.01 -9.90
C GLY A 45 2.93 -12.78 -11.05
N ALA A 46 2.36 -12.74 -12.25
CA ALA A 46 2.93 -13.38 -13.43
C ALA A 46 4.27 -12.75 -13.85
N ILE A 47 4.40 -11.43 -13.76
CA ILE A 47 5.67 -10.72 -14.00
C ILE A 47 6.71 -11.13 -12.97
N LEU A 48 6.33 -11.24 -11.70
CA LEU A 48 7.24 -11.63 -10.64
C LEU A 48 7.71 -13.08 -10.76
N ALA A 49 6.81 -14.01 -11.12
CA ALA A 49 7.16 -15.40 -11.35
C ALA A 49 8.17 -15.54 -12.51
N GLN A 50 8.01 -14.76 -13.58
CA GLN A 50 8.99 -14.68 -14.66
C GLN A 50 10.34 -14.11 -14.19
N TYR A 51 10.32 -13.11 -13.30
CA TYR A 51 11.54 -12.52 -12.75
C TYR A 51 12.31 -13.47 -11.81
N GLN A 52 11.60 -14.28 -11.03
CA GLN A 52 12.22 -15.23 -10.08
C GLN A 52 12.56 -16.58 -10.72
N GLY A 53 11.91 -16.94 -11.82
CA GLY A 53 12.12 -18.23 -12.51
C GLY A 53 11.45 -19.43 -11.85
N PHE A 54 10.71 -19.22 -10.75
CA PHE A 54 9.91 -20.22 -10.06
C PHE A 54 8.65 -19.58 -9.46
N ALA A 55 7.64 -20.39 -9.16
CA ALA A 55 6.43 -19.96 -8.50
C ALA A 55 6.13 -20.90 -7.32
N ASP A 56 5.99 -20.34 -6.12
CA ASP A 56 5.65 -21.06 -4.89
C ASP A 56 4.49 -20.36 -4.16
N VAL A 57 3.68 -21.09 -3.39
CA VAL A 57 2.55 -20.51 -2.64
C VAL A 57 3.02 -19.52 -1.56
N GLN A 58 4.19 -19.75 -0.96
CA GLN A 58 4.78 -18.86 0.05
C GLN A 58 5.25 -17.52 -0.52
N MET A 59 5.52 -17.47 -1.84
CA MET A 59 5.88 -16.24 -2.55
C MET A 59 4.77 -15.19 -2.44
N GLY A 60 3.51 -15.60 -2.53
CA GLY A 60 2.35 -14.71 -2.47
C GLY A 60 2.16 -14.06 -1.10
N ILE A 61 2.37 -14.83 -0.03
CA ILE A 61 2.22 -14.33 1.35
C ILE A 61 3.23 -13.21 1.64
N GLY A 62 4.50 -13.41 1.24
CA GLY A 62 5.53 -12.38 1.40
C GLY A 62 5.22 -11.10 0.60
N MET A 63 4.72 -11.27 -0.63
CA MET A 63 4.38 -10.14 -1.50
C MET A 63 3.23 -9.28 -0.97
N VAL A 64 2.21 -9.87 -0.35
CA VAL A 64 1.10 -9.11 0.26
C VAL A 64 1.61 -8.26 1.42
N VAL A 65 2.43 -8.83 2.30
CA VAL A 65 3.02 -8.11 3.45
C VAL A 65 3.89 -6.95 2.97
N TRP A 66 4.74 -7.18 1.97
CA TRP A 66 5.60 -6.14 1.40
C TRP A 66 4.79 -5.04 0.71
N GLY A 67 3.71 -5.43 0.01
CA GLY A 67 2.79 -4.51 -0.64
C GLY A 67 2.12 -3.57 0.37
N LEU A 68 1.51 -4.12 1.42
CA LEU A 68 0.86 -3.33 2.48
C LEU A 68 1.86 -2.41 3.19
N ALA A 69 3.06 -2.91 3.52
CA ALA A 69 4.10 -2.10 4.14
C ALA A 69 4.48 -0.89 3.26
N SER A 70 4.69 -1.11 1.96
CA SER A 70 5.06 -0.04 1.03
C SER A 70 3.99 1.05 0.89
N VAL A 71 2.71 0.68 0.89
CA VAL A 71 1.59 1.64 0.84
C VAL A 71 1.52 2.44 2.12
N ILE A 72 1.64 1.80 3.30
CA ILE A 72 1.63 2.48 4.60
C ILE A 72 2.78 3.49 4.68
N ILE A 73 3.99 3.11 4.27
CA ILE A 73 5.15 4.02 4.21
C ILE A 73 4.88 5.20 3.28
N GLY A 74 4.34 4.92 2.08
CA GLY A 74 4.02 5.92 1.08
C GLY A 74 2.97 6.94 1.53
N GLU A 75 1.87 6.45 2.11
CA GLU A 75 0.81 7.29 2.68
C GLU A 75 1.32 8.10 3.87
N ALA A 76 2.16 7.50 4.72
CA ALA A 76 2.79 8.21 5.83
C ALA A 76 3.63 9.38 5.32
N LEU A 77 4.32 9.30 4.18
CA LEU A 77 5.11 10.42 3.65
C LEU A 77 4.27 11.51 3.00
N VAL A 78 3.35 11.15 2.10
CA VAL A 78 2.67 12.11 1.19
C VAL A 78 1.36 12.66 1.77
N GLY A 79 0.71 11.94 2.69
CA GLY A 79 -0.59 12.32 3.25
C GLY A 79 -1.77 12.05 2.31
N THR A 80 -2.96 11.82 2.88
CA THR A 80 -4.14 11.23 2.21
C THR A 80 -5.02 12.22 1.43
N ARG A 81 -4.49 13.39 1.00
CA ARG A 81 -5.37 14.50 0.56
C ARG A 81 -6.01 14.32 -0.82
N GLN A 82 -5.40 13.57 -1.74
CA GLN A 82 -5.97 13.27 -3.06
C GLN A 82 -5.55 11.89 -3.58
N LEU A 83 -6.40 11.26 -4.39
CA LEU A 83 -6.15 9.92 -4.97
C LEU A 83 -4.86 9.86 -5.81
N GLY A 84 -4.53 10.94 -6.52
CA GLY A 84 -3.28 11.04 -7.27
C GLY A 84 -2.05 11.02 -6.36
N PHE A 85 -2.10 11.76 -5.26
CA PHE A 85 -1.04 11.74 -4.24
C PHE A 85 -0.93 10.40 -3.53
N ALA A 86 -2.03 9.67 -3.35
CA ALA A 86 -2.00 8.32 -2.79
C ALA A 86 -1.26 7.33 -3.71
N ILE A 87 -1.51 7.38 -5.03
CA ILE A 87 -0.81 6.53 -6.01
C ILE A 87 0.68 6.89 -6.06
N THR A 88 1.02 8.18 -6.15
CA THR A 88 2.41 8.62 -6.14
C THR A 88 3.10 8.27 -4.82
N GLY A 89 2.39 8.39 -3.70
CA GLY A 89 2.85 7.99 -2.38
C GLY A 89 3.16 6.50 -2.32
N ALA A 90 2.27 5.63 -2.79
CA ALA A 90 2.50 4.18 -2.84
C ALA A 90 3.72 3.82 -3.69
N VAL A 91 3.90 4.44 -4.86
CA VAL A 91 5.09 4.24 -5.69
C VAL A 91 6.35 4.69 -4.94
N MET A 92 6.35 5.89 -4.35
CA MET A 92 7.48 6.43 -3.59
C MET A 92 7.81 5.56 -2.36
N GLY A 93 6.79 5.07 -1.66
CA GLY A 93 6.91 4.15 -0.53
C GLY A 93 7.51 2.80 -0.92
N SER A 94 7.15 2.26 -2.09
CA SER A 94 7.76 1.02 -2.62
C SER A 94 9.25 1.16 -2.91
N VAL A 95 9.67 2.31 -3.45
CA VAL A 95 11.08 2.62 -3.73
C VAL A 95 11.86 2.80 -2.42
N LEU A 96 11.31 3.57 -1.48
CA LEU A 96 11.91 3.77 -0.16
C LEU A 96 12.06 2.48 0.63
N PHE A 97 11.04 1.62 0.63
CA PHE A 97 11.10 0.31 1.26
C PHE A 97 12.26 -0.52 0.69
N ARG A 98 12.43 -0.54 -0.64
CA ARG A 98 13.53 -1.26 -1.30
C ARG A 98 14.90 -0.67 -1.00
N LEU A 99 15.01 0.66 -0.91
CA LEU A 99 16.22 1.36 -0.49
C LEU A 99 16.61 1.03 0.95
N LEU A 100 15.64 1.01 1.89
CA LEU A 100 15.88 0.63 3.28
C LEU A 100 16.39 -0.82 3.38
N VAL A 101 15.79 -1.74 2.64
CA VAL A 101 16.23 -3.14 2.58
C VAL A 101 17.65 -3.24 1.98
N ALA A 102 17.94 -2.52 0.90
CA ALA A 102 19.26 -2.52 0.26
C ALA A 102 20.36 -1.96 1.19
N VAL A 103 20.07 -0.88 1.93
CA VAL A 103 21.00 -0.29 2.91
C VAL A 103 21.25 -1.27 4.07
N ALA A 104 20.20 -1.93 4.58
CA ALA A 104 20.32 -2.93 5.64
C ALA A 104 21.21 -4.13 5.22
N LEU A 105 21.08 -4.60 3.98
CA LEU A 105 21.93 -5.66 3.44
C LEU A 105 23.39 -5.22 3.25
N ARG A 106 23.63 -3.97 2.85
CA ARG A 106 24.99 -3.42 2.68
C ARG A 106 25.77 -3.28 3.99
N TRP A 107 25.10 -3.15 5.12
CA TRP A 107 25.74 -3.11 6.44
C TRP A 107 26.16 -4.49 7.00
N GLY A 108 26.11 -5.55 6.18
CA GLY A 108 26.87 -6.79 6.45
C GLY A 108 26.23 -7.76 7.44
N LEU A 109 24.93 -7.63 7.68
CA LEU A 109 24.16 -8.63 8.42
C LEU A 109 23.90 -9.87 7.52
N ASN A 110 23.80 -11.07 8.10
CA ASN A 110 23.81 -12.37 7.40
C ASN A 110 22.38 -12.96 7.19
N PRO A 111 21.92 -13.33 5.95
CA PRO A 111 20.50 -13.44 5.55
C PRO A 111 19.57 -14.37 6.34
N ASN A 112 20.10 -15.34 7.09
CA ASN A 112 19.28 -16.36 7.79
C ASN A 112 18.82 -15.95 9.20
N ASP A 113 19.65 -15.25 9.99
CA ASP A 113 19.25 -14.59 11.26
C ASP A 113 18.79 -13.12 11.02
N LEU A 114 19.04 -12.63 9.81
CA LEU A 114 18.75 -11.28 9.35
C LEU A 114 17.28 -10.94 9.23
N LYS A 115 16.36 -11.87 8.90
CA LYS A 115 14.97 -11.48 8.63
C LYS A 115 14.32 -10.78 9.82
N LEU A 116 14.65 -11.22 11.03
CA LEU A 116 14.17 -10.64 12.29
C LEU A 116 14.81 -9.26 12.54
N ILE A 117 16.12 -9.14 12.35
CA ILE A 117 16.87 -7.89 12.57
C ILE A 117 16.57 -6.87 11.48
N THR A 118 16.35 -7.28 10.24
CA THR A 118 15.91 -6.42 9.13
C THR A 118 14.50 -5.92 9.37
N ALA A 119 13.60 -6.80 9.83
CA ALA A 119 12.25 -6.40 10.21
C ALA A 119 12.29 -5.39 11.36
N ALA A 120 13.08 -5.63 12.40
CA ALA A 120 13.26 -4.71 13.52
C ALA A 120 13.92 -3.38 13.09
N PHE A 121 14.91 -3.41 12.22
CA PHE A 121 15.60 -2.21 11.73
C PHE A 121 14.71 -1.38 10.81
N VAL A 122 13.97 -2.02 9.89
CA VAL A 122 12.95 -1.35 9.06
C VAL A 122 11.83 -0.80 9.94
N PHE A 123 11.42 -1.53 10.97
CA PHE A 123 10.43 -1.08 11.94
C PHE A 123 10.90 0.16 12.70
N VAL A 124 12.15 0.18 13.18
CA VAL A 124 12.76 1.36 13.84
C VAL A 124 12.90 2.52 12.86
N ALA A 125 13.39 2.28 11.64
CA ALA A 125 13.53 3.30 10.60
C ALA A 125 12.18 3.87 10.14
N LEU A 126 11.09 3.11 10.26
CA LEU A 126 9.73 3.55 9.96
C LEU A 126 9.07 4.30 11.13
N ILE A 127 9.36 3.89 12.37
CA ILE A 127 8.87 4.57 13.57
C ILE A 127 9.56 5.93 13.75
N LEU A 128 10.82 6.06 13.36
CA LEU A 128 11.58 7.32 13.50
C LEU A 128 10.88 8.53 12.82
N PRO A 129 10.44 8.48 11.54
CA PRO A 129 9.70 9.57 10.93
C PRO A 129 8.30 9.76 11.53
N GLN A 130 7.65 8.70 12.04
CA GLN A 130 6.37 8.83 12.76
C GLN A 130 6.53 9.55 14.10
N LEU A 131 7.58 9.23 14.87
CA LEU A 131 7.90 9.90 16.13
C LEU A 131 8.24 11.38 15.88
N LEU A 132 9.09 11.66 14.88
CA LEU A 132 9.49 13.01 14.52
C LEU A 132 8.31 13.90 14.10
N ARG A 133 7.26 13.33 13.49
CA ARG A 133 6.02 14.04 13.17
C ARG A 133 5.13 14.29 14.39
N GLN A 134 5.15 13.42 15.39
CA GLN A 134 4.39 13.61 16.63
C GLN A 134 5.04 14.63 17.57
N ILE A 135 6.37 14.75 17.61
CA ILE A 135 7.10 15.71 18.48
C ILE A 135 6.55 17.15 18.46
N PRO A 136 6.24 17.78 17.29
CA PRO A 136 5.67 19.13 17.25
C PRO A 136 4.20 19.20 17.72
N GLU A 137 3.46 18.09 17.80
CA GLU A 137 2.10 18.06 18.36
C GLU A 137 2.11 17.91 19.88
N TRP A 138 3.03 17.09 20.42
CA TRP A 138 3.26 16.97 21.87
C TRP A 138 3.71 18.30 22.48
N ARG A 139 4.61 19.03 21.81
CA ARG A 139 5.01 20.40 22.21
C ARG A 139 3.84 21.40 22.22
N ARG A 140 2.89 21.27 21.29
CA ARG A 140 1.71 22.15 21.22
C ARG A 140 0.64 21.83 22.27
N ARG A 141 0.57 20.59 22.75
CA ARG A 141 -0.33 20.19 23.85
C ARG A 141 0.19 20.61 25.23
N LEU A 142 1.49 20.48 25.45
CA LEU A 142 2.15 20.96 26.69
C LEU A 142 2.23 22.48 26.79
N ALA A 143 2.22 23.20 25.67
CA ALA A 143 2.18 24.67 25.66
C ALA A 143 0.76 25.26 25.86
N ARG A 144 -0.28 24.42 25.99
CA ARG A 144 -1.67 24.84 26.26
C ARG A 144 -2.19 24.39 27.64
N ALA A 145 -1.35 23.74 28.44
CA ALA A 145 -1.59 23.43 29.84
C ALA A 145 -0.70 24.35 30.69
#